data_AF-A0A7J5UVT8-F1
#
_entry.id   AF-A0A7J5UVT8-F1
#
_cell.length_a   1.000
_cell.length_b   1.000
_cell.length_c   1.000
_cell.angle_alpha   90.00
_cell.angle_beta   90.00
_cell.angle_gamma   90.00
#
_symmetry.space_group_name_H-M   'P 1'
#
loop_
_entity.id
_entity.type
_entity.pdbx_description
1 polymer ?
#
loop_
_entity_poly.entity_id
_entity_poly.type
_entity_poly.pdbx_seq_one_letter_code
_entity_poly.pdbx_strand_id
1 'polypeptide(L)'
;MKRITFLILLSTSSYAFAQLRPQGTSIDSSACNYAPGLFSYYIHKNNEMIGLVAPDACNFAGIEEDRVNTYFVADFYPDYAKDTFATQELAFNWLTESIEDYYKPLVVEKWDEINVTNPHVSLRYPLGWSYVCKKFTDLYNSNSSNENQLVLMRPVAGGNSQVFMIIRTPNSADHSTEKSMELTAWMNRAIDIKNAPRSFVVINGKSFVSISNTFMYQMVQYHFWYADKDEIIYINYNLLKDEQIRFPVVMKSILDSIVW
;
A
#
# COMPACT_ATOMS: atom_id res chain seq x y z
N MET A 1 52.81 -6.50 30.99
CA MET A 1 52.11 -5.53 30.12
C MET A 1 51.86 -6.14 28.74
N LYS A 2 50.79 -6.92 28.55
CA LYS A 2 50.38 -7.47 27.23
C LYS A 2 48.89 -7.87 27.24
N ARG A 3 47.94 -6.96 27.46
CA ARG A 3 46.49 -7.30 27.40
C ARG A 3 45.53 -6.15 27.04
N ILE A 4 45.98 -5.04 26.44
CA ILE A 4 45.07 -3.89 26.18
C ILE A 4 44.92 -3.55 24.68
N THR A 5 45.61 -4.24 23.76
CA THR A 5 45.59 -3.84 22.33
C THR A 5 44.71 -4.70 21.41
N PHE A 6 43.71 -5.43 21.95
CA PHE A 6 42.85 -6.31 21.14
C PHE A 6 41.35 -5.96 21.16
N LEU A 7 40.95 -4.90 21.88
CA LEU A 7 39.52 -4.54 22.05
C LEU A 7 39.06 -3.32 21.24
N ILE A 8 39.94 -2.71 20.44
CA ILE A 8 39.60 -1.52 19.63
C ILE A 8 39.37 -1.86 18.14
N LEU A 9 39.79 -3.05 17.68
CA LEU A 9 39.62 -3.48 16.28
C LEU A 9 38.32 -4.24 16.00
N LEU A 10 37.58 -4.66 17.05
CA LEU A 10 36.28 -5.31 16.91
C LEU A 10 35.11 -4.32 16.95
N SER A 11 35.35 -3.07 17.36
CA SER A 11 34.32 -2.03 17.37
C SER A 11 34.34 -1.14 16.13
N THR A 12 35.30 -1.26 15.21
CA THR A 12 35.35 -0.42 13.99
C THR A 12 34.78 -1.11 12.74
N SER A 13 34.68 -2.45 12.73
CA SER A 13 33.99 -3.18 11.65
C SER A 13 32.47 -3.13 11.77
N SER A 14 31.93 -2.84 12.96
CA SER A 14 30.50 -2.66 13.18
C SER A 14 29.98 -1.27 12.76
N TYR A 15 30.85 -0.28 12.58
CA TYR A 15 30.44 1.09 12.22
C TYR A 15 30.31 1.32 10.71
N ALA A 16 31.06 0.58 9.88
CA ALA A 16 30.98 0.75 8.43
C ALA A 16 29.69 0.14 7.81
N PHE A 17 29.15 -0.92 8.42
CA PHE A 17 27.88 -1.53 7.97
C PHE A 17 26.63 -0.98 8.67
N ALA A 18 26.78 -0.25 9.79
CA ALA A 18 25.66 0.36 10.49
C ALA A 18 25.09 1.59 9.74
N GLN A 19 25.87 2.18 8.82
CA GLN A 19 25.52 3.40 8.11
C GLN A 19 24.74 3.17 6.80
N LEU A 20 24.65 1.91 6.33
CA LEU A 20 24.00 1.51 5.08
C LEU A 20 22.66 0.80 5.30
N ARG A 21 22.13 0.78 6.53
CA ARG A 21 20.91 0.04 6.87
C ARG A 21 19.70 0.99 6.97
N PRO A 22 18.65 0.81 6.16
CA PRO A 22 17.42 1.58 6.27
C PRO A 22 16.79 1.44 7.65
N GLN A 23 16.22 2.51 8.18
CA GLN A 23 15.64 2.52 9.53
C GLN A 23 14.54 1.45 9.70
N GLY A 24 14.64 0.67 10.78
CA GLY A 24 13.67 -0.37 11.12
C GLY A 24 13.72 -1.61 10.23
N THR A 25 14.86 -1.86 9.57
CA THR A 25 15.10 -3.09 8.81
C THR A 25 16.12 -4.00 9.49
N SER A 26 16.11 -5.29 9.15
CA SER A 26 17.17 -6.26 9.47
C SER A 26 17.77 -6.80 8.17
N ILE A 27 19.00 -7.29 8.24
CA ILE A 27 19.71 -7.86 7.08
C ILE A 27 20.17 -9.26 7.46
N ASP A 28 19.79 -10.24 6.64
CA ASP A 28 20.32 -11.59 6.66
C ASP A 28 21.26 -11.79 5.47
N SER A 29 22.20 -12.72 5.55
CA SER A 29 23.14 -12.99 4.47
C SER A 29 23.32 -14.47 4.21
N SER A 30 23.43 -14.86 2.94
CA SER A 30 23.75 -16.22 2.51
C SER A 30 24.96 -16.22 1.59
N ALA A 31 25.85 -17.20 1.74
CA ALA A 31 27.01 -17.34 0.86
C ALA A 31 26.56 -17.73 -0.56
N CYS A 32 27.22 -17.18 -1.57
CA CYS A 32 26.90 -17.50 -2.95
C CYS A 32 27.46 -18.87 -3.34
N ASN A 33 26.57 -19.75 -3.83
CA ASN A 33 26.93 -21.12 -4.17
C ASN A 33 27.98 -21.22 -5.28
N TYR A 34 27.97 -20.28 -6.23
CA TYR A 34 28.80 -20.31 -7.44
C TYR A 34 29.96 -19.29 -7.42
N ALA A 35 30.06 -18.45 -6.39
CA ALA A 35 31.11 -17.43 -6.24
C ALA A 35 31.63 -17.41 -4.79
N PRO A 36 32.61 -18.27 -4.46
CA PRO A 36 33.15 -18.39 -3.10
C PRO A 36 33.67 -17.07 -2.56
N GLY A 37 33.31 -16.74 -1.32
CA GLY A 37 33.70 -15.49 -0.65
C GLY A 37 32.76 -14.31 -0.90
N LEU A 38 31.76 -14.46 -1.79
CA LEU A 38 30.70 -13.48 -1.98
C LEU A 38 29.40 -13.91 -1.26
N PHE A 39 28.56 -12.92 -0.95
CA PHE A 39 27.32 -13.10 -0.20
C PHE A 39 26.16 -12.36 -0.86
N SER A 40 24.99 -12.98 -0.82
CA SER A 40 23.69 -12.33 -1.04
C SER A 40 23.20 -11.78 0.29
N TYR A 41 22.62 -10.58 0.25
CA TYR A 41 22.10 -9.87 1.41
C TYR A 41 20.60 -9.66 1.25
N TYR A 42 19.82 -10.17 2.19
CA TYR A 42 18.36 -10.10 2.20
C TYR A 42 17.93 -9.07 3.22
N ILE A 43 17.14 -8.08 2.79
CA ILE A 43 16.67 -6.99 3.63
C ILE A 43 15.25 -7.31 4.07
N HIS A 44 14.99 -7.26 5.38
CA HIS A 44 13.70 -7.55 5.98
C HIS A 44 13.14 -6.36 6.75
N LYS A 45 11.82 -6.18 6.72
CA LYS A 45 11.07 -5.24 7.57
C LYS A 45 9.85 -5.97 8.13
N ASN A 46 9.63 -5.90 9.44
CA ASN A 46 8.54 -6.64 10.10
C ASN A 46 8.51 -8.15 9.78
N ASN A 47 9.68 -8.78 9.70
CA ASN A 47 9.89 -10.20 9.31
C ASN A 47 9.52 -10.55 7.86
N GLU A 48 9.20 -9.57 7.02
CA GLU A 48 8.93 -9.75 5.59
C GLU A 48 10.16 -9.31 4.79
N MET A 49 10.59 -10.12 3.81
CA MET A 49 11.69 -9.77 2.91
C MET A 49 11.23 -8.68 1.94
N ILE A 50 11.90 -7.53 1.95
CA ILE A 50 11.54 -6.35 1.15
C ILE A 50 12.57 -6.00 0.09
N GLY A 51 13.76 -6.59 0.15
CA GLY A 51 14.77 -6.37 -0.88
C GLY A 51 15.93 -7.34 -0.81
N LEU A 52 16.78 -7.24 -1.83
CA LEU A 52 17.96 -8.07 -2.03
C LEU A 52 19.09 -7.18 -2.55
N VAL A 53 20.30 -7.40 -2.06
CA VAL A 53 21.53 -6.98 -2.73
C VAL A 53 22.38 -8.23 -2.93
N ALA A 54 22.68 -8.57 -4.17
CA ALA A 54 23.49 -9.75 -4.47
C ALA A 54 24.46 -9.48 -5.61
N PRO A 55 25.70 -9.99 -5.56
CA PRO A 55 26.55 -10.05 -6.74
C PRO A 55 25.83 -10.82 -7.86
N ASP A 56 25.90 -10.33 -9.09
CA ASP A 56 25.28 -10.99 -10.24
C ASP A 56 25.85 -12.40 -10.46
N ALA A 57 27.13 -12.59 -10.13
CA ALA A 57 27.81 -13.89 -10.12
C ALA A 57 27.20 -14.94 -9.16
N CYS A 58 26.26 -14.54 -8.29
CA CYS A 58 25.49 -15.49 -7.48
C CYS A 58 24.39 -16.21 -8.30
N ASN A 59 24.08 -15.71 -9.51
CA ASN A 59 23.19 -16.34 -10.48
C ASN A 59 24.00 -17.11 -11.54
N PHE A 60 23.51 -18.30 -11.94
CA PHE A 60 24.17 -19.17 -12.93
C PHE A 60 24.39 -18.49 -14.30
N ALA A 61 23.59 -17.46 -14.62
CA ALA A 61 23.68 -16.68 -15.86
C ALA A 61 24.83 -15.64 -15.89
N GLY A 62 25.46 -15.33 -14.74
CA GLY A 62 26.55 -14.36 -14.62
C GLY A 62 27.96 -14.96 -14.82
N ILE A 63 28.05 -16.19 -15.33
CA ILE A 63 29.28 -16.94 -15.54
C ILE A 63 29.40 -17.28 -17.04
N GLU A 64 29.69 -16.27 -17.87
CA GLU A 64 30.18 -16.49 -19.23
C GLU A 64 31.72 -16.42 -19.22
N GLU A 65 32.36 -17.48 -19.72
CA GLU A 65 33.77 -17.55 -20.15
C GLU A 65 34.80 -16.85 -19.23
N ASP A 66 35.05 -17.43 -18.05
CA ASP A 66 36.11 -17.05 -17.10
C ASP A 66 36.04 -15.63 -16.49
N ARG A 67 34.94 -14.88 -16.68
CA ARG A 67 34.75 -13.56 -16.07
C ARG A 67 33.64 -13.57 -15.03
N VAL A 68 34.01 -13.44 -13.75
CA VAL A 68 33.06 -13.14 -12.67
C VAL A 68 32.50 -11.75 -12.95
N ASN A 69 31.20 -11.66 -13.21
CA ASN A 69 30.54 -10.36 -13.34
C ASN A 69 30.63 -9.61 -12.00
N THR A 70 31.30 -8.46 -11.97
CA THR A 70 31.58 -7.71 -10.74
C THR A 70 30.44 -6.79 -10.31
N TYR A 71 29.33 -6.79 -11.05
CA TYR A 71 28.15 -6.00 -10.70
C TYR A 71 27.36 -6.62 -9.55
N PHE A 72 26.68 -5.76 -8.81
CA PHE A 72 25.71 -6.08 -7.78
C PHE A 72 24.32 -5.74 -8.28
N VAL A 73 23.40 -6.70 -8.22
CA VAL A 73 21.98 -6.50 -8.43
C VAL A 73 21.37 -6.01 -7.11
N ALA A 74 20.52 -5.00 -7.17
CA ALA A 74 19.65 -4.62 -6.08
C ALA A 74 18.19 -4.76 -6.52
N ASP A 75 17.39 -5.47 -5.74
CA ASP A 75 15.95 -5.60 -5.93
C ASP A 75 15.21 -4.99 -4.74
N PHE A 76 14.19 -4.19 -5.03
CA PHE A 76 13.23 -3.68 -4.07
C PHE A 76 11.82 -4.23 -4.39
N TYR A 77 11.40 -5.24 -3.64
CA TYR A 77 10.21 -6.02 -3.96
C TYR A 77 8.88 -5.26 -3.83
N PRO A 78 8.67 -4.36 -2.84
CA PRO A 78 7.41 -3.62 -2.71
C PRO A 78 7.02 -2.78 -3.93
N ASP A 79 8.01 -2.27 -4.68
CA ASP A 79 7.77 -1.50 -5.91
C ASP A 79 8.20 -2.23 -7.19
N TYR A 80 8.63 -3.49 -7.07
CA TYR A 80 9.24 -4.27 -8.14
C TYR A 80 10.38 -3.53 -8.86
N ALA A 81 11.05 -2.61 -8.17
CA ALA A 81 12.17 -1.86 -8.71
C ALA A 81 13.44 -2.73 -8.64
N LYS A 82 14.27 -2.65 -9.67
CA LYS A 82 15.54 -3.35 -9.72
C LYS A 82 16.56 -2.58 -10.54
N ASP A 83 17.83 -2.68 -10.15
CA ASP A 83 18.92 -2.05 -10.88
C ASP A 83 20.26 -2.79 -10.62
N THR A 84 21.31 -2.42 -11.34
CA THR A 84 22.64 -3.04 -11.29
C THR A 84 23.72 -2.00 -11.04
N PHE A 85 24.68 -2.33 -10.17
CA PHE A 85 25.66 -1.39 -9.64
C PHE A 85 27.08 -1.96 -9.69
N ALA A 86 28.08 -1.09 -9.87
CA ALA A 86 29.49 -1.51 -9.90
C ALA A 86 30.01 -2.00 -8.54
N THR A 87 29.38 -1.61 -7.43
CA THR A 87 29.81 -1.98 -6.09
C THR A 87 28.63 -2.31 -5.19
N GLN A 88 28.89 -3.13 -4.17
CA GLN A 88 27.94 -3.44 -3.10
C GLN A 88 27.43 -2.15 -2.42
N GLU A 89 28.32 -1.21 -2.14
CA GLU A 89 27.96 0.05 -1.47
C GLU A 89 26.95 0.87 -2.28
N LEU A 90 27.15 0.98 -3.60
CA LEU A 90 26.20 1.68 -4.47
C LEU A 90 24.84 0.98 -4.52
N ALA A 91 24.83 -0.36 -4.57
CA ALA A 91 23.60 -1.15 -4.51
C ALA A 91 22.84 -0.93 -3.20
N PHE A 92 23.54 -0.91 -2.06
CA PHE A 92 22.94 -0.64 -0.76
C PHE A 92 22.45 0.80 -0.62
N ASN A 93 23.18 1.79 -1.12
CA ASN A 93 22.75 3.19 -1.11
C ASN A 93 21.46 3.37 -1.90
N TRP A 94 21.41 2.85 -3.13
CA TRP A 94 20.21 2.91 -3.96
C TRP A 94 19.01 2.19 -3.31
N LEU A 95 19.23 0.99 -2.75
CA LEU A 95 18.17 0.24 -2.09
C LEU A 95 17.69 0.98 -0.83
N THR A 96 18.59 1.61 -0.09
CA THR A 96 18.26 2.40 1.10
C THR A 96 17.42 3.61 0.74
N GLU A 97 17.84 4.39 -0.25
CA GLU A 97 17.05 5.51 -0.77
C GLU A 97 15.67 5.07 -1.26
N SER A 98 15.59 3.93 -1.96
CA SER A 98 14.33 3.36 -2.45
C SER A 98 13.39 2.96 -1.30
N ILE A 99 13.93 2.34 -0.25
CA ILE A 99 13.16 1.95 0.94
C ILE A 99 12.68 3.19 1.70
N GLU A 100 13.54 4.17 1.91
CA GLU A 100 13.19 5.42 2.59
C GLU A 100 12.14 6.23 1.81
N ASP A 101 12.28 6.28 0.49
CA ASP A 101 11.31 6.91 -0.41
C ASP A 101 9.97 6.17 -0.41
N TYR A 102 9.99 4.84 -0.39
CA TYR A 102 8.76 4.06 -0.38
C TYR A 102 7.98 4.18 0.93
N TYR A 103 8.67 4.17 2.08
CA TYR A 103 8.03 4.19 3.40
C TYR A 103 7.75 5.59 3.96
N LYS A 104 7.83 6.65 3.13
CA LYS A 104 7.35 7.99 3.51
C LYS A 104 5.90 8.21 3.07
N PRO A 105 5.15 9.11 3.74
CA PRO A 105 3.86 9.56 3.25
C PRO A 105 3.97 10.12 1.82
N LEU A 106 3.08 9.68 0.94
CA LEU A 106 2.97 10.19 -0.42
C LEU A 106 2.47 11.64 -0.38
N VAL A 107 3.23 12.52 -1.03
CA VAL A 107 2.84 13.91 -1.25
C VAL A 107 2.30 14.04 -2.67
N VAL A 108 1.02 14.38 -2.78
CA VAL A 108 0.35 14.58 -4.09
C VAL A 108 0.34 16.07 -4.40
N GLU A 109 1.17 16.47 -5.36
CA GLU A 109 1.29 17.87 -5.78
C GLU A 109 0.14 18.32 -6.70
N LYS A 110 -0.39 17.40 -7.51
CA LYS A 110 -1.41 17.67 -8.53
C LYS A 110 -2.62 16.77 -8.35
N TRP A 111 -3.79 17.37 -8.48
CA TRP A 111 -5.08 16.73 -8.28
C TRP A 111 -5.97 17.00 -9.48
N ASP A 112 -6.69 15.98 -9.92
CA ASP A 112 -7.83 16.09 -10.82
C ASP A 112 -9.13 16.19 -10.02
N GLU A 113 -10.21 16.52 -10.71
CA GLU A 113 -11.56 16.61 -10.16
C GLU A 113 -12.52 15.80 -11.04
N ILE A 114 -13.41 15.07 -10.39
CA ILE A 114 -14.57 14.47 -11.05
C ILE A 114 -15.85 15.12 -10.55
N ASN A 115 -16.81 15.22 -11.45
CA ASN A 115 -18.19 15.56 -11.14
C ASN A 115 -19.09 14.68 -12.01
N VAL A 116 -19.72 13.67 -11.39
CA VAL A 116 -20.54 12.68 -12.08
C VAL A 116 -21.98 12.78 -11.62
N THR A 117 -22.92 12.78 -12.57
CA THR A 117 -24.36 12.89 -12.27
C THR A 117 -24.96 11.61 -11.73
N ASN A 118 -24.33 10.47 -12.00
CA ASN A 118 -24.67 9.15 -11.51
C ASN A 118 -23.36 8.52 -11.00
N PRO A 119 -23.17 8.31 -9.68
CA PRO A 119 -24.15 8.32 -8.59
C PRO A 119 -24.45 9.69 -7.95
N HIS A 120 -24.21 10.80 -8.65
CA HIS A 120 -24.26 12.16 -8.13
C HIS A 120 -23.18 12.37 -7.07
N VAL A 121 -21.95 12.61 -7.50
CA VAL A 121 -20.85 12.90 -6.57
C VAL A 121 -19.78 13.70 -7.29
N SER A 122 -19.19 14.65 -6.57
CA SER A 122 -17.96 15.30 -6.99
C SER A 122 -16.87 15.04 -5.94
N LEU A 123 -15.63 14.87 -6.38
CA LEU A 123 -14.47 14.75 -5.51
C LEU A 123 -13.19 15.06 -6.26
N ARG A 124 -12.11 15.31 -5.52
CA ARG A 124 -10.74 15.41 -6.04
C ARG A 124 -9.99 14.13 -5.82
N TYR A 125 -9.11 13.79 -6.77
CA TYR A 125 -8.27 12.60 -6.70
C TYR A 125 -6.88 12.88 -7.32
N PRO A 126 -5.85 12.10 -7.01
CA PRO A 126 -4.50 12.37 -7.51
C PRO A 126 -4.42 12.31 -9.04
N LEU A 127 -3.68 13.25 -9.64
CA LEU A 127 -3.41 13.27 -11.08
C LEU A 127 -2.79 11.94 -11.53
N GLY A 128 -3.27 11.39 -12.65
CA GLY A 128 -2.80 10.13 -13.22
C GLY A 128 -3.50 8.88 -12.68
N TRP A 129 -4.37 9.02 -11.69
CA TRP A 129 -5.36 7.99 -11.37
C TRP A 129 -6.49 8.05 -12.39
N SER A 130 -7.27 6.97 -12.47
CA SER A 130 -8.43 6.89 -13.34
C SER A 130 -9.68 6.55 -12.52
N TYR A 131 -10.85 6.72 -13.12
CA TYR A 131 -12.10 6.35 -12.49
C TYR A 131 -13.03 5.66 -13.47
N VAL A 132 -13.98 4.89 -12.94
CA VAL A 132 -15.07 4.29 -13.70
C VAL A 132 -16.36 4.41 -12.92
N CYS A 133 -17.44 4.75 -13.62
CA CYS A 133 -18.79 4.63 -13.10
C CYS A 133 -19.40 3.33 -13.61
N LYS A 134 -20.08 2.60 -12.74
CA LYS A 134 -20.73 1.34 -13.09
C LYS A 134 -22.00 1.14 -12.28
N LYS A 135 -22.81 0.17 -12.70
CA LYS A 135 -23.96 -0.28 -11.93
C LYS A 135 -23.53 -1.35 -10.94
N PHE A 136 -23.78 -1.10 -9.66
CA PHE A 136 -23.69 -2.06 -8.58
C PHE A 136 -25.10 -2.61 -8.29
N THR A 137 -25.24 -3.92 -8.43
CA THR A 137 -26.52 -4.63 -8.38
C THR A 137 -27.07 -4.75 -6.95
N ASP A 138 -28.34 -4.37 -6.79
CA ASP A 138 -29.41 -4.76 -5.86
C ASP A 138 -29.12 -5.09 -4.38
N LEU A 139 -27.91 -4.89 -3.86
CA LEU A 139 -27.59 -5.15 -2.44
C LEU A 139 -28.58 -4.46 -1.49
N TYR A 140 -29.01 -3.26 -1.85
CA TYR A 140 -29.90 -2.43 -1.06
C TYR A 140 -31.37 -2.45 -1.52
N ASN A 141 -31.73 -3.37 -2.44
CA ASN A 141 -33.06 -3.41 -3.08
C ASN A 141 -33.52 -2.01 -3.58
N SER A 142 -32.59 -1.26 -4.14
CA SER A 142 -32.82 0.10 -4.60
C SER A 142 -33.44 0.10 -5.99
N ASN A 143 -34.43 0.95 -6.24
CA ASN A 143 -35.08 1.06 -7.55
C ASN A 143 -34.23 1.86 -8.58
N SER A 144 -32.91 1.95 -8.39
CA SER A 144 -32.03 2.69 -9.30
C SER A 144 -31.85 1.93 -10.63
N SER A 145 -32.25 2.57 -11.72
CA SER A 145 -31.94 2.10 -13.07
C SER A 145 -30.53 2.48 -13.53
N ASN A 146 -29.96 3.56 -12.99
CA ASN A 146 -28.70 4.16 -13.42
C ASN A 146 -27.46 3.53 -12.75
N GLU A 147 -26.28 3.94 -13.23
CA GLU A 147 -25.01 3.74 -12.51
C GLU A 147 -25.11 4.35 -11.11
N ASN A 148 -24.73 3.57 -10.10
CA ASN A 148 -24.83 3.95 -8.70
C ASN A 148 -23.49 3.75 -7.96
N GLN A 149 -22.42 3.47 -8.70
CA GLN A 149 -21.10 3.19 -8.15
C GLN A 149 -20.02 3.94 -8.91
N LEU A 150 -19.18 4.64 -8.16
CA LEU A 150 -17.94 5.24 -8.60
C LEU A 150 -16.76 4.45 -8.03
N VAL A 151 -15.78 4.12 -8.86
CA VAL A 151 -14.53 3.45 -8.44
C VAL A 151 -13.33 4.26 -8.91
N LEU A 152 -12.42 4.59 -7.99
CA LEU A 152 -11.12 5.15 -8.32
C LEU A 152 -10.09 4.04 -8.43
N MET A 153 -9.25 4.17 -9.45
CA MET A 153 -8.22 3.21 -9.82
C MET A 153 -6.87 3.90 -9.86
N ARG A 154 -5.90 3.34 -9.14
CA ARG A 154 -4.52 3.81 -9.13
C ARG A 154 -3.69 2.98 -10.11
N PRO A 155 -2.80 3.60 -10.90
CA PRO A 155 -1.81 2.85 -11.68
C PRO A 155 -0.89 2.03 -10.77
N VAL A 156 -0.64 0.78 -11.15
CA VAL A 156 0.30 -0.12 -10.48
C VAL A 156 1.11 -0.87 -11.55
N ALA A 157 2.23 -1.48 -11.17
CA ALA A 157 2.97 -2.35 -12.08
C ALA A 157 2.03 -3.43 -12.66
N GLY A 158 1.91 -3.48 -13.99
CA GLY A 158 1.03 -4.43 -14.68
C GLY A 158 -0.44 -4.01 -14.86
N GLY A 159 -0.85 -2.79 -14.47
CA GLY A 159 -2.18 -2.28 -14.78
C GLY A 159 -2.72 -1.25 -13.80
N ASN A 160 -3.97 -1.46 -13.34
CA ASN A 160 -4.67 -0.55 -12.43
C ASN A 160 -5.26 -1.33 -11.24
N SER A 161 -5.16 -0.77 -10.05
CA SER A 161 -5.72 -1.33 -8.82
C SER A 161 -6.88 -0.47 -8.32
N GLN A 162 -7.99 -1.10 -7.91
CA GLN A 162 -9.13 -0.40 -7.30
C GLN A 162 -8.80 -0.06 -5.85
N VAL A 163 -8.79 1.23 -5.52
CA VAL A 163 -8.35 1.71 -4.20
C VAL A 163 -9.46 2.37 -3.42
N PHE A 164 -10.45 2.96 -4.09
CA PHE A 164 -11.53 3.71 -3.47
C PHE A 164 -12.83 3.49 -4.23
N MET A 165 -13.95 3.40 -3.52
CA MET A 165 -15.25 3.11 -4.07
C MET A 165 -16.33 3.88 -3.30
N ILE A 166 -17.26 4.48 -4.03
CA ILE A 166 -18.50 5.05 -3.50
C ILE A 166 -19.66 4.32 -4.17
N ILE A 167 -20.61 3.84 -3.38
CA ILE A 167 -21.92 3.42 -3.83
C ILE A 167 -22.93 4.41 -3.23
N ARG A 168 -23.74 5.05 -4.07
CA ARG A 168 -24.82 5.94 -3.64
C ARG A 168 -26.08 5.64 -4.43
N THR A 169 -27.16 5.34 -3.73
CA THR A 169 -28.40 4.85 -4.32
C THR A 169 -29.62 5.33 -3.52
N PRO A 170 -30.80 5.50 -4.14
CA PRO A 170 -32.01 5.84 -3.40
C PRO A 170 -32.36 4.77 -2.34
N ASN A 171 -32.84 5.19 -1.18
CA ASN A 171 -33.25 4.28 -0.11
C ASN A 171 -34.68 3.76 -0.28
N SER A 172 -34.97 3.13 -1.41
CA SER A 172 -36.34 2.68 -1.75
C SER A 172 -36.93 1.63 -0.79
N ALA A 173 -36.08 0.97 0.00
CA ALA A 173 -36.45 -0.09 0.94
C ALA A 173 -36.39 0.36 2.41
N ASP A 174 -36.26 1.67 2.67
CA ASP A 174 -36.20 2.28 4.00
C ASP A 174 -35.19 1.60 4.93
N HIS A 175 -34.02 1.22 4.41
CA HIS A 175 -32.96 0.60 5.19
C HIS A 175 -32.32 1.58 6.16
N SER A 176 -32.12 1.16 7.40
CA SER A 176 -31.30 1.90 8.37
C SER A 176 -29.81 1.79 8.03
N THR A 177 -28.98 2.63 8.65
CA THR A 177 -27.52 2.52 8.53
C THR A 177 -27.02 1.16 9.02
N GLU A 178 -27.56 0.65 10.14
CA GLU A 178 -27.22 -0.69 10.63
C GLU A 178 -27.59 -1.78 9.60
N LYS A 179 -28.75 -1.65 8.95
CA LYS A 179 -29.14 -2.61 7.93
C LYS A 179 -28.21 -2.57 6.72
N SER A 180 -27.77 -1.38 6.30
CA SER A 180 -26.77 -1.21 5.25
C SER A 180 -25.44 -1.91 5.63
N MET A 181 -24.99 -1.74 6.88
CA MET A 181 -23.81 -2.42 7.41
C MET A 181 -23.94 -3.95 7.35
N GLU A 182 -25.05 -4.51 7.81
CA GLU A 182 -25.34 -5.96 7.74
C GLU A 182 -25.29 -6.49 6.31
N LEU A 183 -25.92 -5.78 5.37
CA LEU A 183 -25.97 -6.16 3.96
C LEU A 183 -24.56 -6.17 3.34
N THR A 184 -23.76 -5.13 3.57
CA THR A 184 -22.36 -5.10 3.08
C THR A 184 -21.49 -6.19 3.70
N ALA A 185 -21.64 -6.49 4.99
CA ALA A 185 -20.92 -7.55 5.67
C ALA A 185 -21.33 -8.96 5.21
N TRP A 186 -22.55 -9.12 4.70
CA TRP A 186 -22.98 -10.36 4.06
C TRP A 186 -22.21 -10.63 2.75
N MET A 187 -21.96 -9.57 1.95
CA MET A 187 -21.18 -9.67 0.72
C MET A 187 -19.67 -9.80 0.96
N ASN A 188 -19.14 -9.04 1.91
CA ASN A 188 -17.73 -9.10 2.29
C ASN A 188 -17.61 -9.61 3.72
N ARG A 189 -17.35 -10.92 3.85
CA ARG A 189 -17.19 -11.60 5.15
C ARG A 189 -15.95 -11.14 5.93
N ALA A 190 -15.05 -10.36 5.33
CA ALA A 190 -13.95 -9.71 6.03
C ALA A 190 -14.43 -8.56 6.95
N ILE A 191 -15.62 -8.03 6.72
CA ILE A 191 -16.18 -6.95 7.53
C ILE A 191 -16.73 -7.55 8.83
N ASP A 192 -15.95 -7.45 9.89
CA ASP A 192 -16.35 -7.83 11.24
C ASP A 192 -17.06 -6.65 11.93
N ILE A 193 -18.36 -6.50 11.64
CA ILE A 193 -19.20 -5.46 12.26
C ILE A 193 -19.46 -5.69 13.76
N LYS A 194 -19.15 -6.89 14.29
CA LYS A 194 -19.44 -7.27 15.68
C LYS A 194 -18.31 -6.87 16.62
N ASN A 195 -17.07 -7.12 16.21
CA ASN A 195 -15.91 -6.91 17.09
C ASN A 195 -15.12 -5.65 16.73
N ALA A 196 -15.26 -5.11 15.52
CA ALA A 196 -14.50 -3.94 15.14
C ALA A 196 -15.08 -2.65 15.77
N PRO A 197 -14.22 -1.77 16.31
CA PRO A 197 -14.67 -0.54 16.95
C PRO A 197 -15.31 0.39 15.92
N ARG A 198 -16.46 0.96 16.30
CA ARG A 198 -17.20 1.93 15.48
C ARG A 198 -16.71 3.34 15.78
N SER A 199 -16.57 4.13 14.73
CA SER A 199 -16.33 5.58 14.81
C SER A 199 -17.38 6.33 13.99
N PHE A 200 -17.46 7.64 14.18
CA PHE A 200 -18.35 8.52 13.43
C PHE A 200 -17.51 9.55 12.68
N VAL A 201 -17.77 9.71 11.38
CA VAL A 201 -17.02 10.62 10.51
C VAL A 201 -18.02 11.46 9.72
N VAL A 202 -17.82 12.78 9.71
CA VAL A 202 -18.66 13.69 8.92
C VAL A 202 -18.00 13.93 7.56
N ILE A 203 -18.72 13.64 6.48
CA ILE A 203 -18.28 13.87 5.10
C ILE A 203 -19.33 14.75 4.42
N ASN A 204 -18.95 15.98 4.08
CA ASN A 204 -19.81 17.00 3.47
C ASN A 204 -21.21 17.10 4.13
N GLY A 205 -21.21 17.28 5.45
CA GLY A 205 -22.43 17.46 6.26
C GLY A 205 -23.20 16.18 6.61
N LYS A 206 -22.86 15.02 6.02
CA LYS A 206 -23.47 13.73 6.37
C LYS A 206 -22.62 12.99 7.40
N SER A 207 -23.25 12.45 8.44
CA SER A 207 -22.56 11.69 9.51
C SER A 207 -22.56 10.20 9.20
N PHE A 208 -21.40 9.66 8.86
CA PHE A 208 -21.20 8.25 8.56
C PHE A 208 -20.83 7.47 9.82
N VAL A 209 -21.33 6.24 9.92
CA VAL A 209 -20.74 5.22 10.79
C VAL A 209 -19.55 4.63 10.06
N SER A 210 -18.41 4.49 10.71
CA SER A 210 -17.20 3.92 10.11
C SER A 210 -16.57 2.82 10.93
N ILE A 211 -15.97 1.87 10.21
CA ILE A 211 -15.21 0.75 10.77
C ILE A 211 -13.96 0.53 9.91
N SER A 212 -12.87 0.12 10.54
CA SER A 212 -11.68 -0.40 9.86
C SER A 212 -11.49 -1.88 10.19
N ASN A 213 -11.22 -2.70 9.16
CA ASN A 213 -10.98 -4.14 9.30
C ASN A 213 -9.67 -4.52 8.62
N THR A 214 -8.97 -5.52 9.16
CA THR A 214 -7.80 -6.11 8.50
C THR A 214 -8.21 -7.41 7.82
N PHE A 215 -8.08 -7.45 6.50
CA PHE A 215 -8.26 -8.66 5.69
C PHE A 215 -6.92 -9.37 5.48
N MET A 216 -6.88 -10.66 5.84
CA MET A 216 -5.72 -11.56 5.66
C MET A 216 -4.37 -10.99 6.18
N TYR A 217 -4.40 -10.14 7.21
CA TYR A 217 -3.22 -9.46 7.78
C TYR A 217 -2.44 -8.55 6.81
N GLN A 218 -2.89 -8.39 5.56
CA GLN A 218 -2.15 -7.71 4.50
C GLN A 218 -2.85 -6.46 3.98
N MET A 219 -4.18 -6.38 4.13
CA MET A 219 -4.97 -5.26 3.63
C MET A 219 -5.85 -4.71 4.73
N VAL A 220 -5.81 -3.40 4.95
CA VAL A 220 -6.75 -2.71 5.80
C VAL A 220 -7.83 -2.07 4.94
N GLN A 221 -9.06 -2.43 5.26
CA GLN A 221 -10.27 -1.94 4.62
C GLN A 221 -10.92 -0.92 5.54
N TYR A 222 -11.23 0.25 5.00
CA TYR A 222 -12.00 1.27 5.68
C TYR A 222 -13.37 1.34 5.05
N HIS A 223 -14.39 1.43 5.90
CA HIS A 223 -15.78 1.38 5.50
C HIS A 223 -16.54 2.53 6.15
N PHE A 224 -17.41 3.18 5.39
CA PHE A 224 -18.25 4.28 5.85
C PHE A 224 -19.66 4.06 5.34
N TRP A 225 -20.64 4.08 6.23
CA TRP A 225 -22.05 3.88 5.92
C TRP A 225 -22.89 5.06 6.37
N TYR A 226 -23.80 5.45 5.49
CA TYR A 226 -24.85 6.42 5.75
C TYR A 226 -26.14 5.91 5.13
N ALA A 227 -27.24 6.04 5.85
CA ALA A 227 -28.57 5.86 5.29
C ALA A 227 -29.56 6.80 5.99
N ASP A 228 -30.35 7.51 5.20
CA ASP A 228 -31.50 8.29 5.64
C ASP A 228 -32.76 7.89 4.85
N LYS A 229 -33.85 8.64 4.95
CA LYS A 229 -35.10 8.37 4.23
C LYS A 229 -34.98 8.46 2.70
N ASP A 230 -33.99 9.17 2.18
CA ASP A 230 -33.87 9.50 0.76
C ASP A 230 -32.82 8.60 0.08
N GLU A 231 -31.73 8.26 0.77
CA GLU A 231 -30.58 7.60 0.18
C GLU A 231 -29.75 6.71 1.12
N ILE A 232 -28.98 5.82 0.50
CA ILE A 232 -27.91 5.05 1.13
C ILE A 232 -26.60 5.41 0.44
N ILE A 233 -25.57 5.69 1.23
CA ILE A 233 -24.21 5.92 0.77
C ILE A 233 -23.28 4.95 1.50
N TYR A 234 -22.50 4.21 0.72
CA TYR A 234 -21.44 3.35 1.22
C TYR A 234 -20.12 3.71 0.55
N ILE A 235 -19.11 4.01 1.36
CA ILE A 235 -17.75 4.29 0.89
C ILE A 235 -16.83 3.18 1.40
N ASN A 236 -15.96 2.69 0.52
CA ASN A 236 -14.89 1.79 0.89
C ASN A 236 -13.58 2.21 0.24
N TYR A 237 -12.49 2.15 1.00
CA TYR A 237 -11.16 2.16 0.42
C TYR A 237 -10.29 1.10 1.08
N ASN A 238 -9.33 0.59 0.30
CA ASN A 238 -8.48 -0.51 0.70
C ASN A 238 -7.02 -0.09 0.56
N LEU A 239 -6.24 -0.30 1.61
CA LEU A 239 -4.82 -0.04 1.62
C LEU A 239 -4.10 -1.32 2.04
N LEU A 240 -3.09 -1.73 1.29
CA LEU A 240 -2.14 -2.72 1.77
C LEU A 240 -1.46 -2.21 3.05
N LYS A 241 -0.89 -3.11 3.84
CA LYS A 241 -0.23 -2.82 5.12
C LYS A 241 0.74 -1.64 5.02
N ASP A 242 1.59 -1.64 4.01
CA ASP A 242 2.59 -0.58 3.81
C ASP A 242 1.99 0.70 3.20
N GLU A 243 0.88 0.58 2.48
CA GLU A 243 0.16 1.72 1.90
C GLU A 243 -0.53 2.58 2.95
N GLN A 244 -0.79 2.05 4.14
CA GLN A 244 -1.31 2.86 5.26
C GLN A 244 -0.33 3.94 5.71
N ILE A 245 0.97 3.75 5.49
CA ILE A 245 1.99 4.75 5.77
C ILE A 245 2.02 5.78 4.64
N ARG A 246 1.86 5.32 3.41
CA ARG A 246 2.01 6.13 2.19
C ARG A 246 0.77 6.99 1.89
N PHE A 247 -0.44 6.45 2.00
CA PHE A 247 -1.66 7.09 1.52
C PHE A 247 -2.60 7.71 2.60
N PRO A 248 -2.25 7.87 3.90
CA PRO A 248 -3.23 8.31 4.88
C PRO A 248 -3.71 9.74 4.59
N VAL A 249 -2.80 10.63 4.19
CA VAL A 249 -3.13 12.02 3.82
C VAL A 249 -3.91 12.08 2.51
N VAL A 250 -3.57 11.21 1.54
CA VAL A 250 -4.24 11.14 0.24
C VAL A 250 -5.69 10.71 0.40
N MET A 251 -5.94 9.61 1.13
CA MET A 251 -7.30 9.11 1.37
C MET A 251 -8.13 10.13 2.15
N LYS A 252 -7.53 10.77 3.17
CA LYS A 252 -8.21 11.84 3.90
C LYS A 252 -8.57 13.01 2.98
N SER A 253 -7.67 13.45 2.10
CA SER A 253 -7.91 14.56 1.17
C SER A 253 -9.00 14.22 0.14
N ILE A 254 -9.06 12.97 -0.33
CA ILE A 254 -10.15 12.49 -1.18
C ILE A 254 -11.47 12.61 -0.41
N LEU A 255 -11.56 12.04 0.80
CA LEU A 255 -12.78 12.10 1.62
C LEU A 255 -13.22 13.54 1.92
N ASP A 256 -12.29 14.41 2.30
CA ASP A 256 -12.57 15.82 2.61
C ASP A 256 -13.06 16.62 1.39
N SER A 257 -12.73 16.16 0.18
CA SER A 257 -13.13 16.82 -1.08
C SER A 257 -14.48 16.38 -1.63
N ILE A 258 -15.10 15.36 -1.03
CA ILE A 258 -16.37 14.82 -1.53
C ILE A 258 -17.49 15.85 -1.40
N VAL A 259 -18.30 16.00 -2.44
CA VAL A 259 -19.54 16.78 -2.46
C VAL A 259 -20.67 15.89 -2.98
N TRP A 260 -21.82 15.95 -2.29
CA TRP A 260 -23.04 15.18 -2.54
C TRP A 260 -24.06 15.99 -3.33
#